data_AF-A0A846ZIH5-F1
#
_entry.id   AF-A0A846ZIH5-F1
#
_cell.length_a   1.000
_cell.length_b   1.000
_cell.length_c   1.000
_cell.angle_alpha   90.00
_cell.angle_beta   90.00
_cell.angle_gamma   90.00
#
_symmetry.space_group_name_H-M   'P 1'
#
loop_
_entity.id
_entity.type
_entity.pdbx_description
1 polymer ?
#
loop_
_entity_poly.entity_id
_entity_poly.type
_entity_poly.pdbx_seq_one_letter_code
_entity_poly.pdbx_strand_id
1 'polypeptide(L)'
;MWSDIAGYGGQLIRNTHQANEIYSRFLSALGTPQVSSMTGRHRRHLALELGKASDLRLLIVDEIQDVLLSTPRQQELALLATKDLMNSLKVPVLALGTEDARHSLEADQHLKRRFQFRELPAWRADEYLCHFLEAYESTLPLKKRSGLGSHSIMKVLVKETEGLMGEIVERLRNAAAIAIASGIERITVDLIKRARYEVPLTGISENRTEWRAGTEEVA
;
A
#
# COMPACT_ATOMS: atom_id res chain seq x y z
N MET A 1 28.75 9.17 -28.85
CA MET A 1 28.53 7.78 -28.38
C MET A 1 27.01 7.51 -28.27
N TRP A 2 26.29 7.77 -29.35
CA TRP A 2 24.84 7.59 -29.50
C TRP A 2 24.56 7.47 -31.00
N SER A 3 24.95 6.35 -31.61
CA SER A 3 24.74 6.11 -33.05
C SER A 3 24.35 4.68 -33.42
N ASP A 4 24.32 3.72 -32.49
CA ASP A 4 24.06 2.30 -32.82
C ASP A 4 22.84 1.71 -32.10
N ILE A 5 21.66 2.30 -32.30
CA ILE A 5 20.38 1.63 -31.92
C ILE A 5 19.38 1.76 -33.08
N ALA A 6 19.78 1.29 -34.27
CA ALA A 6 18.91 1.22 -35.44
C ALA A 6 18.53 -0.23 -35.84
N GLY A 7 18.82 -1.24 -35.00
CA GLY A 7 18.73 -2.66 -35.39
C GLY A 7 17.64 -3.53 -34.73
N TYR A 8 16.84 -3.03 -33.78
CA TYR A 8 15.93 -3.88 -32.96
C TYR A 8 14.44 -3.51 -33.09
N GLY A 9 13.98 -3.23 -34.31
CA GLY A 9 12.62 -2.72 -34.56
C GLY A 9 11.45 -3.67 -34.31
N GLY A 10 11.67 -4.99 -34.25
CA GLY A 10 10.56 -5.97 -34.15
C GLY A 10 10.16 -6.38 -32.74
N GLN A 11 11.08 -6.28 -31.77
CA GLN A 11 10.91 -6.87 -30.43
C GLN A 11 10.63 -5.81 -29.33
N LEU A 12 10.75 -4.52 -29.64
CA LEU A 12 10.42 -3.41 -28.73
C LEU A 12 8.89 -3.18 -28.57
N ILE A 13 8.08 -3.62 -29.53
CA ILE A 13 6.66 -3.23 -29.64
C ILE A 13 5.77 -3.93 -28.59
N ARG A 14 6.16 -5.11 -28.09
CA ARG A 14 5.48 -5.77 -26.95
C ARG A 14 6.09 -5.42 -25.57
N ASN A 15 7.25 -4.75 -25.54
CA ASN A 15 8.11 -4.60 -24.36
C ASN A 15 8.06 -3.20 -23.70
N THR A 16 7.24 -2.28 -24.19
CA THR A 16 7.16 -0.89 -23.66
C THR A 16 6.06 -0.72 -22.60
N HIS A 17 5.23 -1.76 -22.39
CA HIS A 17 4.01 -1.67 -21.59
C HIS A 17 4.29 -1.38 -20.10
N GLN A 18 5.21 -2.10 -19.47
CA GLN A 18 5.48 -1.98 -18.03
C GLN A 18 6.11 -0.63 -17.65
N ALA A 19 7.09 -0.15 -18.43
CA ALA A 19 7.70 1.15 -18.21
C ALA A 19 6.68 2.29 -18.43
N ASN A 20 5.80 2.14 -19.43
CA ASN A 20 4.68 3.04 -19.63
C ASN A 20 3.69 3.00 -18.47
N GLU A 21 3.45 1.83 -17.88
CA GLU A 21 2.56 1.65 -16.73
C GLU A 21 3.04 2.45 -15.51
N ILE A 22 4.34 2.47 -15.23
CA ILE A 22 4.91 3.31 -14.16
C ILE A 22 4.61 4.79 -14.40
N TYR A 23 4.85 5.29 -15.63
CA TYR A 23 4.51 6.68 -15.94
C TYR A 23 3.00 6.93 -15.92
N SER A 24 2.17 5.98 -16.35
CA SER A 24 0.70 6.09 -16.30
C SER A 24 0.20 6.17 -14.86
N ARG A 25 0.67 5.28 -13.98
CA ARG A 25 0.33 5.29 -12.55
C ARG A 25 0.79 6.57 -11.88
N PHE A 26 2.01 7.05 -12.18
CA PHE A 26 2.52 8.33 -11.69
C PHE A 26 1.64 9.50 -12.12
N LEU A 27 1.30 9.56 -13.41
CA LEU A 27 0.39 10.57 -13.97
C LEU A 27 -1.01 10.50 -13.34
N SER A 28 -1.52 9.30 -13.09
CA SER A 28 -2.79 9.08 -12.38
C SER A 28 -2.74 9.66 -10.96
N ALA A 29 -1.64 9.41 -10.23
CA ALA A 29 -1.43 9.92 -8.88
C ALA A 29 -1.32 11.45 -8.83
N LEU A 30 -0.87 12.09 -9.92
CA LEU A 30 -0.90 13.55 -10.09
C LEU A 30 -2.28 14.09 -10.50
N GLY A 31 -3.31 13.25 -10.58
CA GLY A 31 -4.68 13.64 -10.94
C GLY A 31 -4.89 13.89 -12.43
N THR A 32 -4.01 13.40 -13.30
CA THR A 32 -4.15 13.60 -14.74
C THR A 32 -5.09 12.55 -15.37
N PRO A 33 -6.01 12.96 -16.26
CA PRO A 33 -6.83 12.03 -17.01
C PRO A 33 -5.98 11.09 -17.88
N GLN A 34 -6.30 9.79 -17.85
CA GLN A 34 -5.58 8.79 -18.64
C GLN A 34 -5.96 8.88 -20.12
N VAL A 35 -4.99 9.25 -20.97
CA VAL A 35 -5.17 9.29 -22.43
C VAL A 35 -4.56 8.02 -23.03
N SER A 36 -5.43 7.11 -23.48
CA SER A 36 -5.05 5.80 -24.01
C SER A 36 -4.23 5.86 -25.31
N SER A 37 -4.36 6.93 -26.10
CA SER A 37 -3.65 7.11 -27.38
C SER A 37 -2.22 7.66 -27.23
N MET A 38 -1.74 7.93 -26.01
CA MET A 38 -0.44 8.58 -25.80
C MET A 38 0.73 7.60 -25.99
N THR A 39 1.71 8.02 -26.81
CA THR A 39 2.97 7.28 -26.99
C THR A 39 3.79 7.25 -25.70
N GLY A 40 4.65 6.23 -25.52
CA GLY A 40 5.49 6.13 -24.33
C GLY A 40 6.42 7.33 -24.11
N ARG A 41 6.95 7.91 -25.20
CA ARG A 41 7.80 9.11 -25.13
C ARG A 41 7.04 10.33 -24.63
N HIS A 42 5.83 10.57 -25.14
CA HIS A 42 4.99 11.68 -24.68
C HIS A 42 4.56 11.48 -23.23
N ARG A 43 4.21 10.24 -22.85
CA ARG A 43 3.86 9.89 -21.48
C ARG A 43 4.98 10.20 -20.50
N ARG A 44 6.20 9.75 -20.79
CA ARG A 44 7.39 10.07 -19.99
C ARG A 44 7.62 11.57 -19.90
N HIS A 45 7.57 12.28 -21.03
CA HIS A 45 7.81 13.72 -21.04
C HIS A 45 6.80 14.47 -20.15
N LEU A 46 5.51 14.15 -20.29
CA LEU A 46 4.44 14.73 -19.48
C LEU A 46 4.62 14.42 -17.99
N ALA A 47 4.98 13.18 -17.64
CA ALA A 47 5.27 12.80 -16.25
C ALA A 47 6.40 13.66 -15.66
N LEU A 48 7.47 13.89 -16.42
CA LEU A 48 8.59 14.70 -15.94
C LEU A 48 8.27 16.20 -15.85
N GLU A 49 7.52 16.73 -16.82
CA GLU A 49 7.04 18.13 -16.81
C GLU A 49 6.16 18.38 -15.59
N LEU A 50 5.15 17.54 -15.38
CA LEU A 50 4.22 17.69 -14.25
C LEU A 50 4.89 17.40 -12.92
N GLY A 51 5.77 16.40 -12.83
CA GLY A 51 6.54 16.14 -11.61
C GLY A 51 7.38 17.35 -11.18
N LYS A 52 7.96 18.09 -12.13
CA LYS A 52 8.68 19.34 -11.85
C LYS A 52 7.75 20.49 -11.49
N ALA A 53 6.66 20.65 -12.24
CA ALA A 53 5.69 21.73 -12.03
C ALA A 53 4.99 21.61 -10.66
N SER A 54 4.75 20.38 -10.19
CA SER A 54 4.18 20.08 -8.88
C SER A 54 5.18 20.18 -7.73
N ASP A 55 6.43 20.56 -8.01
CA ASP A 55 7.51 20.64 -7.02
C ASP A 55 7.66 19.35 -6.19
N LEU A 56 7.58 18.20 -6.86
CA LEU A 56 7.59 16.90 -6.20
C LEU A 56 8.81 16.77 -5.27
N ARG A 57 8.57 16.39 -4.01
CA ARG A 57 9.62 16.24 -2.99
C ARG A 57 9.89 14.79 -2.57
N LEU A 58 8.95 13.88 -2.81
CA LEU A 58 9.05 12.48 -2.42
C LEU A 58 8.22 11.64 -3.38
N LEU A 59 8.80 10.53 -3.85
CA LEU A 59 8.06 9.50 -4.58
C LEU A 59 7.86 8.30 -3.65
N ILE A 60 6.60 7.95 -3.38
CA ILE A 60 6.24 6.75 -2.61
C ILE A 60 5.84 5.66 -3.60
N VAL A 61 6.48 4.49 -3.50
CA VAL A 61 6.14 3.29 -4.26
C VAL A 61 5.61 2.28 -3.27
N ASP A 62 4.28 2.17 -3.23
CA ASP A 62 3.61 1.15 -2.42
C ASP A 62 3.59 -0.20 -3.13
N GLU A 63 3.62 -1.28 -2.37
CA GLU A 63 3.69 -2.67 -2.84
C GLU A 63 4.80 -2.91 -3.87
N ILE A 64 6.04 -2.52 -3.54
CA ILE A 64 7.18 -2.64 -4.47
C ILE A 64 7.43 -4.08 -4.93
N GLN A 65 7.01 -5.09 -4.15
CA GLN A 65 7.09 -6.49 -4.59
C GLN A 65 6.30 -6.76 -5.88
N ASP A 66 5.26 -6.01 -6.21
CA ASP A 66 4.53 -6.18 -7.48
C ASP A 66 5.45 -5.95 -8.68
N VAL A 67 6.40 -5.02 -8.52
CA VAL A 67 7.45 -4.78 -9.50
C VAL A 67 8.51 -5.88 -9.44
N LEU A 68 8.88 -6.35 -8.25
CA LEU A 68 10.00 -7.27 -8.02
C LEU A 68 9.68 -8.74 -8.31
N LEU A 69 8.42 -9.16 -8.19
CA LEU A 69 7.93 -10.52 -8.43
C LEU A 69 7.49 -10.74 -9.89
N SER A 70 7.65 -9.73 -10.74
CA SER A 70 7.40 -9.84 -12.18
C SER A 70 8.57 -10.53 -12.90
N THR A 71 8.43 -10.85 -14.19
CA THR A 71 9.53 -11.51 -14.93
C THR A 71 10.80 -10.65 -14.88
N PRO A 72 12.02 -11.22 -14.92
CA PRO A 72 13.26 -10.45 -14.80
C PRO A 72 13.35 -9.24 -15.75
N ARG A 73 12.79 -9.39 -16.95
CA ARG A 73 12.71 -8.32 -17.95
C ARG A 73 11.72 -7.21 -17.58
N GLN A 74 10.56 -7.56 -17.02
CA GLN A 74 9.57 -6.59 -16.54
C GLN A 74 10.09 -5.81 -15.34
N GLN A 75 10.74 -6.52 -14.41
CA GLN A 75 11.41 -5.94 -13.26
C GLN A 75 12.48 -4.93 -13.71
N GLU A 76 13.36 -5.29 -14.65
CA GLU A 76 14.38 -4.39 -15.20
C GLU A 76 13.75 -3.11 -15.78
N LEU A 77 12.71 -3.24 -16.61
CA LEU A 77 12.04 -2.10 -17.24
C LEU A 77 11.36 -1.17 -16.23
N ALA A 78 10.71 -1.72 -15.22
CA ALA A 78 10.07 -0.94 -14.17
C ALA A 78 11.10 -0.21 -13.30
N LEU A 79 12.19 -0.88 -12.93
CA LEU A 79 13.29 -0.26 -12.17
C LEU A 79 13.99 0.84 -12.97
N LEU A 80 14.17 0.66 -14.29
CA LEU A 80 14.72 1.69 -15.16
C LEU A 80 13.79 2.92 -15.24
N ALA A 81 12.48 2.73 -15.34
CA ALA A 81 11.51 3.83 -15.33
C ALA A 81 11.51 4.58 -13.98
N THR A 82 11.51 3.85 -12.86
CA THR A 82 11.62 4.45 -11.53
C THR A 82 12.93 5.22 -11.37
N LYS A 83 14.06 4.66 -11.80
CA LYS A 83 15.37 5.32 -11.79
C LYS A 83 15.37 6.59 -12.64
N ASP A 84 14.68 6.59 -13.77
CA ASP A 84 14.55 7.76 -14.63
C ASP A 84 13.78 8.89 -13.94
N LEU A 85 12.64 8.59 -13.31
CA LEU A 85 11.87 9.55 -12.50
C LEU A 85 12.72 10.11 -11.37
N MET A 86 13.38 9.26 -10.60
CA MET A 86 14.27 9.63 -9.50
C MET A 86 15.34 10.64 -9.93
N ASN A 87 16.09 10.31 -10.99
CA ASN A 87 17.22 11.12 -11.44
C ASN A 87 16.75 12.42 -12.10
N SER A 88 15.69 12.35 -12.91
CA SER A 88 15.19 13.50 -13.67
C SER A 88 14.48 14.52 -12.78
N LEU A 89 13.77 14.04 -11.76
CA LEU A 89 13.06 14.89 -10.79
C LEU A 89 13.91 15.22 -9.56
N LYS A 90 15.02 14.51 -9.35
CA LYS A 90 15.92 14.63 -8.18
C LYS A 90 15.18 14.43 -6.84
N VAL A 91 14.27 13.46 -6.80
CA VAL A 91 13.46 13.16 -5.62
C VAL A 91 13.91 11.88 -4.93
N PRO A 92 13.91 11.84 -3.58
CA PRO A 92 14.04 10.59 -2.84
C PRO A 92 12.87 9.65 -3.12
N VAL A 93 13.11 8.35 -2.96
CA VAL A 93 12.09 7.31 -3.07
C VAL A 93 11.92 6.62 -1.72
N LEU A 94 10.67 6.52 -1.28
CA LEU A 94 10.26 5.65 -0.20
C LEU A 94 9.53 4.44 -0.82
N ALA A 95 10.10 3.25 -0.67
CA ALA A 95 9.46 2.02 -1.11
C ALA A 95 8.81 1.34 0.10
N LEU A 96 7.56 0.94 -0.05
CA LEU A 96 6.80 0.16 0.92
C LEU A 96 6.53 -1.21 0.30
N GLY A 97 6.51 -2.25 1.13
CA GLY A 97 6.28 -3.61 0.66
C GLY A 97 6.53 -4.64 1.75
N THR A 98 6.43 -5.90 1.36
CA THR A 98 6.58 -7.05 2.25
C THR A 98 8.04 -7.45 2.47
N GLU A 99 8.25 -8.45 3.34
CA GLU A 99 9.57 -9.05 3.55
C GLU A 99 10.15 -9.66 2.25
N ASP A 100 9.30 -10.15 1.36
CA ASP A 100 9.73 -10.65 0.04
C ASP A 100 10.34 -9.53 -0.82
N ALA A 101 9.78 -8.32 -0.77
CA ALA A 101 10.39 -7.16 -1.42
C ALA A 101 11.80 -6.89 -0.89
N ARG A 102 12.00 -7.00 0.43
CA ARG A 102 13.32 -6.81 1.05
C ARG A 102 14.31 -7.83 0.51
N HIS A 103 13.95 -9.12 0.48
CA HIS A 103 14.80 -10.18 -0.04
C HIS A 103 15.19 -9.95 -1.51
N SER A 104 14.21 -9.59 -2.35
CA SER A 104 14.44 -9.30 -3.78
C SER A 104 15.35 -8.08 -3.99
N LEU A 105 15.16 -7.00 -3.21
CA LEU A 105 16.01 -5.80 -3.30
C LEU A 105 17.44 -6.04 -2.78
N GLU A 106 17.60 -6.87 -1.75
CA GLU A 106 18.91 -7.21 -1.21
C GLU A 106 19.73 -8.14 -2.12
N ALA A 107 19.06 -8.98 -2.92
CA ALA A 107 19.70 -9.85 -3.90
C ALA A 107 20.35 -9.04 -5.05
N ASP A 108 19.82 -7.86 -5.37
CA ASP A 108 20.38 -6.96 -6.38
C ASP A 108 21.36 -5.93 -5.76
N GLN A 109 22.66 -6.07 -6.06
CA GLN A 109 23.69 -5.20 -5.51
C GLN A 109 23.55 -3.71 -5.92
N HIS A 110 22.92 -3.42 -7.05
CA HIS A 110 22.70 -2.04 -7.52
C HIS A 110 21.52 -1.37 -6.80
N LEU A 111 20.50 -2.13 -6.42
CA LEU A 111 19.35 -1.64 -5.67
C LEU A 111 19.64 -1.57 -4.17
N LYS A 112 20.30 -2.59 -3.61
CA LYS A 112 20.69 -2.65 -2.20
C LYS A 112 21.44 -1.40 -1.73
N ARG A 113 22.29 -0.82 -2.58
CA ARG A 113 23.06 0.39 -2.26
C ARG A 113 22.23 1.68 -2.26
N ARG A 114 21.04 1.66 -2.85
CA ARG A 114 20.15 2.84 -2.96
C ARG A 114 19.09 2.92 -1.88
N PHE A 115 18.74 1.78 -1.26
CA PHE A 115 17.70 1.72 -0.24
C PHE A 115 18.30 1.50 1.14
N GLN A 116 17.74 2.21 2.13
CA GLN A 116 17.94 1.90 3.54
C GLN A 116 16.69 1.19 4.04
N PHE A 117 16.85 -0.05 4.50
CA PHE A 117 15.73 -0.83 4.98
C PHE A 117 15.36 -0.46 6.42
N ARG A 118 14.06 -0.33 6.64
CA ARG A 118 13.42 -0.13 7.94
C ARG A 118 12.20 -1.02 8.00
N GLU A 119 12.10 -1.79 9.06
CA GLU A 119 10.94 -2.63 9.32
C GLU A 119 9.96 -1.85 10.20
N LEU A 120 8.67 -1.94 9.88
CA LEU A 120 7.60 -1.49 10.76
C LEU A 120 7.17 -2.71 11.59
N PRO A 121 7.48 -2.75 12.91
CA PRO A 121 7.14 -3.88 13.73
C PRO A 121 5.62 -4.00 13.89
N ALA A 122 5.14 -5.21 14.18
CA ALA A 122 3.78 -5.41 14.66
C ALA A 122 3.51 -4.55 15.90
N TRP A 123 2.28 -4.03 16.01
CA TRP A 123 1.85 -3.19 17.13
C TRP A 123 1.98 -3.95 18.45
N ARG A 124 2.46 -3.25 19.48
CA ARG A 124 2.62 -3.77 20.83
C ARG A 124 1.72 -3.01 21.79
N ALA A 125 1.47 -3.57 22.97
CA ALA A 125 0.75 -2.86 24.03
C ALA A 125 1.65 -1.80 24.67
N ASP A 126 1.94 -0.75 23.93
CA ASP A 126 2.81 0.36 24.27
C ASP A 126 2.11 1.72 24.09
N GLU A 127 2.86 2.80 24.27
CA GLU A 127 2.34 4.16 24.19
C GLU A 127 1.85 4.51 22.77
N TYR A 128 2.50 4.00 21.72
CA TYR A 128 2.09 4.26 20.34
C TYR A 128 0.72 3.65 20.07
N LEU A 129 0.50 2.39 20.47
CA LEU A 129 -0.80 1.76 20.32
C LEU A 129 -1.86 2.47 21.17
N CYS A 130 -1.50 2.92 22.38
CA CYS A 130 -2.41 3.69 23.24
C CYS A 130 -2.91 4.94 22.52
N HIS A 131 -2.01 5.77 22.00
CA HIS A 131 -2.36 7.00 21.26
C HIS A 131 -3.21 6.70 20.03
N PHE A 132 -2.84 5.68 19.25
CA PHE A 132 -3.62 5.24 18.11
C PHE A 132 -5.05 4.86 18.52
N LEU A 133 -5.21 4.05 19.57
CA LEU A 133 -6.50 3.55 20.00
C LEU A 133 -7.38 4.65 20.62
N GLU A 134 -6.81 5.60 21.35
CA GLU A 134 -7.54 6.76 21.87
C GLU A 134 -8.05 7.67 20.74
N ALA A 135 -7.20 7.93 19.74
CA ALA A 135 -7.60 8.66 18.54
C ALA A 135 -8.68 7.89 17.77
N TYR A 136 -8.50 6.58 17.57
CA TYR A 136 -9.46 5.74 16.87
C TYR A 136 -10.80 5.67 17.62
N GLU A 137 -10.80 5.56 18.95
CA GLU A 137 -12.01 5.55 19.77
C GLU A 137 -12.88 6.80 19.55
N SER A 138 -12.24 7.96 19.35
CA SER A 138 -12.95 9.22 19.09
C SER A 138 -13.73 9.22 17.77
N THR A 139 -13.40 8.32 16.84
CA THR A 139 -14.08 8.17 15.54
C THR A 139 -15.24 7.16 15.60
N LEU A 140 -15.33 6.36 16.67
CA LEU A 140 -16.35 5.32 16.78
C LEU A 140 -17.71 5.92 17.15
N PRO A 141 -18.81 5.49 16.51
CA PRO A 141 -20.15 5.99 16.80
C PRO A 141 -20.77 5.32 18.04
N LEU A 142 -20.04 5.28 19.16
CA LEU A 142 -20.48 4.67 20.42
C LEU A 142 -20.86 5.73 21.44
N LYS A 143 -21.99 5.52 22.14
CA LYS A 143 -22.46 6.51 23.15
C LYS A 143 -21.63 6.52 24.43
N LYS A 144 -20.90 5.43 24.75
CA LYS A 144 -20.09 5.32 25.96
C LYS A 144 -18.62 5.11 25.60
N ARG A 145 -17.74 5.73 26.39
CA ARG A 145 -16.31 5.46 26.29
C ARG A 145 -16.02 3.98 26.56
N SER A 146 -15.23 3.41 25.67
CA SER A 146 -14.71 2.06 25.69
C SER A 146 -13.36 1.96 26.41
N GLY A 147 -12.59 3.05 26.44
CA GLY A 147 -11.27 3.09 27.10
C GLY A 147 -10.26 2.20 26.38
N LEU A 148 -10.20 2.30 25.05
CA LEU A 148 -9.39 1.41 24.20
C LEU A 148 -7.89 1.52 24.50
N GLY A 149 -7.42 2.70 24.92
CA GLY A 149 -6.04 2.91 25.39
C GLY A 149 -5.70 2.21 26.72
N SER A 150 -6.65 1.55 27.39
CA SER A 150 -6.33 0.80 28.61
C SER A 150 -5.42 -0.39 28.34
N HIS A 151 -4.45 -0.61 29.23
CA HIS A 151 -3.47 -1.71 29.12
C HIS A 151 -4.12 -3.09 28.98
N SER A 152 -5.27 -3.31 29.62
CA SER A 152 -6.02 -4.57 29.55
C SER A 152 -6.60 -4.80 28.16
N ILE A 153 -7.17 -3.78 27.53
CA ILE A 153 -7.72 -3.87 26.17
C ILE A 153 -6.59 -4.02 25.15
N MET A 154 -5.54 -3.21 25.25
CA MET A 154 -4.38 -3.28 24.35
C MET A 154 -3.74 -4.68 24.33
N LYS A 155 -3.50 -5.27 25.50
CA LYS A 155 -2.95 -6.62 25.59
C LYS A 155 -3.82 -7.68 24.92
N VAL A 156 -5.14 -7.57 25.06
CA VAL A 156 -6.08 -8.49 24.41
C VAL A 156 -6.08 -8.25 22.90
N LEU A 157 -6.16 -7.01 22.43
CA LEU A 157 -6.14 -6.70 21.00
C LEU A 157 -4.88 -7.25 20.35
N VAL A 158 -3.70 -6.93 20.88
CA VAL A 158 -2.42 -7.41 20.32
C VAL A 158 -2.36 -8.94 20.32
N LYS A 159 -2.83 -9.60 21.38
CA LYS A 159 -2.87 -11.07 21.44
C LYS A 159 -3.80 -11.68 20.39
N GLU A 160 -4.98 -11.11 20.19
CA GLU A 160 -6.02 -11.67 19.31
C GLU A 160 -5.83 -11.33 17.82
N THR A 161 -4.93 -10.38 17.52
CA THR A 161 -4.69 -9.83 16.17
C THR A 161 -3.22 -9.93 15.74
N GLU A 162 -2.38 -10.50 16.60
CA GLU A 162 -0.93 -10.58 16.41
C GLU A 162 -0.24 -9.21 16.24
N GLY A 163 -0.91 -8.13 16.62
CA GLY A 163 -0.43 -6.77 16.42
C GLY A 163 -0.53 -6.27 14.98
N LEU A 164 -1.26 -6.96 14.10
CA LEU A 164 -1.48 -6.54 12.73
C LEU A 164 -2.51 -5.41 12.67
N MET A 165 -2.15 -4.27 12.08
CA MET A 165 -3.00 -3.07 12.03
C MET A 165 -4.37 -3.34 11.40
N GLY A 166 -4.40 -4.07 10.27
CA GLY A 166 -5.63 -4.43 9.59
C GLY A 166 -6.57 -5.24 10.48
N GLU A 167 -6.03 -6.27 11.14
CA GLU A 167 -6.75 -7.12 12.08
C GLU A 167 -7.24 -6.34 13.31
N ILE A 168 -6.44 -5.42 13.86
CA ILE A 168 -6.84 -4.54 14.98
C ILE A 168 -8.07 -3.70 14.57
N VAL A 169 -7.98 -3.00 13.44
CA VAL A 169 -9.05 -2.11 12.97
C VAL A 169 -10.31 -2.90 12.64
N GLU A 170 -10.19 -4.03 11.93
CA GLU A 170 -11.32 -4.90 11.64
C GLU A 170 -11.95 -5.41 12.93
N ARG A 171 -11.14 -5.83 13.91
CA ARG A 171 -11.65 -6.33 15.17
C ARG A 171 -12.43 -5.29 15.94
N LEU A 172 -11.91 -4.07 16.00
CA LEU A 172 -12.57 -2.95 16.66
C LEU A 172 -13.86 -2.54 15.94
N ARG A 173 -13.88 -2.55 14.60
CA ARG A 173 -15.08 -2.28 13.80
C ARG A 173 -16.17 -3.29 14.09
N ASN A 174 -15.84 -4.58 14.06
CA ASN A 174 -16.79 -5.65 14.36
C ASN A 174 -17.29 -5.54 15.81
N ALA A 175 -16.40 -5.32 16.77
CA ALA A 175 -16.78 -5.15 18.18
C ALA A 175 -17.68 -3.92 18.40
N ALA A 176 -17.40 -2.79 17.74
CA ALA A 176 -18.25 -1.60 17.80
C ALA A 176 -19.64 -1.87 17.26
N ALA A 177 -19.75 -2.54 16.11
CA ALA A 177 -21.04 -2.85 15.51
C ALA A 177 -21.85 -3.84 16.37
N ILE A 178 -21.22 -4.84 16.99
CA ILE A 178 -21.90 -5.72 17.97
C ILE A 178 -22.33 -4.91 19.21
N ALA A 179 -21.50 -3.99 19.69
CA ALA A 179 -21.83 -3.15 20.85
C ALA A 179 -23.07 -2.26 20.60
N ILE A 180 -23.21 -1.75 19.36
CA ILE A 180 -24.37 -0.96 18.93
C ILE A 180 -25.60 -1.86 18.83
N ALA A 181 -25.50 -2.98 18.11
CA ALA A 181 -26.61 -3.91 17.90
C ALA A 181 -27.15 -4.50 19.23
N SER A 182 -26.28 -4.73 20.21
CA SER A 182 -26.65 -5.22 21.54
C SER A 182 -27.08 -4.13 22.53
N GLY A 183 -26.99 -2.84 22.17
CA GLY A 183 -27.29 -1.72 23.06
C GLY A 183 -26.28 -1.48 24.18
N ILE A 184 -25.17 -2.24 24.23
CA ILE A 184 -24.09 -2.04 25.22
C ILE A 184 -23.46 -0.65 25.02
N GLU A 185 -23.30 -0.24 23.76
CA GLU A 185 -22.81 1.09 23.34
C GLU A 185 -21.38 1.40 23.82
N ARG A 186 -20.57 0.34 24.01
CA ARG A 186 -19.17 0.36 24.45
C ARG A 186 -18.49 -0.94 24.01
N ILE A 187 -17.24 -0.86 23.55
CA ILE A 187 -16.40 -2.04 23.32
C ILE A 187 -15.88 -2.58 24.66
N THR A 188 -15.95 -3.89 24.84
CA THR A 188 -15.41 -4.60 26.00
C THR A 188 -14.45 -5.69 25.54
N VAL A 189 -13.64 -6.22 26.46
CA VAL A 189 -12.76 -7.37 26.20
C VAL A 189 -13.52 -8.59 25.66
N ASP A 190 -14.74 -8.82 26.14
CA ASP A 190 -15.61 -9.90 25.65
C ASP A 190 -15.99 -9.70 24.18
N LEU A 191 -16.42 -8.48 23.83
CA LEU A 191 -16.77 -8.13 22.46
C LEU A 191 -15.58 -8.22 21.51
N ILE A 192 -14.37 -7.87 21.94
CA ILE A 192 -13.14 -8.03 21.14
C ILE A 192 -12.88 -9.50 20.82
N LYS A 193 -13.16 -10.43 21.74
CA LYS A 193 -12.99 -11.87 21.49
C LYS A 193 -14.07 -12.41 20.56
N ARG A 194 -15.32 -12.02 20.77
CA ARG A 194 -16.47 -12.43 19.97
C ARG A 194 -16.41 -11.92 18.53
N ALA A 195 -15.94 -10.70 18.35
CA ALA A 195 -15.75 -10.03 17.06
C ALA A 195 -14.79 -10.74 16.09
N ARG A 196 -14.12 -11.82 16.53
CA ARG A 196 -13.40 -12.76 15.67
C ARG A 196 -14.31 -13.54 14.74
N TYR A 197 -15.47 -13.94 15.25
CA TYR A 197 -16.38 -14.88 14.60
C TYR A 197 -17.73 -14.24 14.30
N GLU A 198 -18.10 -13.24 15.09
CA GLU A 198 -19.33 -12.46 14.91
C GLU A 198 -19.02 -11.25 14.01
N VAL A 199 -19.53 -11.30 12.78
CA VAL A 199 -19.50 -10.16 11.87
C VAL A 199 -20.95 -9.70 11.65
N PRO A 200 -21.32 -8.48 12.07
CA PRO A 200 -22.70 -8.02 11.92
C PRO A 200 -23.09 -7.92 10.45
N LEU A 201 -24.08 -8.71 10.04
CA LEU A 201 -24.51 -8.85 8.64
C LEU A 201 -25.10 -7.55 8.04
N THR A 202 -25.50 -6.61 8.89
CA THR A 202 -26.02 -5.30 8.46
C THR A 202 -24.87 -4.33 8.17
N GLY A 203 -24.56 -4.12 6.89
CA GLY A 203 -23.55 -3.18 6.40
C GLY A 203 -22.44 -3.77 5.52
N ILE A 204 -22.42 -5.09 5.31
CA ILE A 204 -21.37 -5.79 4.54
C ILE A 204 -21.67 -5.87 3.03
N SER A 205 -22.82 -5.38 2.56
CA SER A 205 -23.29 -5.68 1.20
C SER A 205 -22.68 -4.89 0.04
N GLU A 206 -21.71 -3.98 0.21
CA GLU A 206 -21.19 -3.24 -0.97
C GLU A 206 -19.66 -3.23 -1.19
N ASN A 207 -18.81 -3.32 -0.16
CA ASN A 207 -17.35 -3.16 -0.38
C ASN A 207 -16.49 -4.43 -0.26
N ARG A 208 -17.09 -5.61 -0.04
CA ARG A 208 -16.30 -6.84 0.12
C ARG A 208 -15.81 -7.45 -1.20
N THR A 209 -16.38 -7.04 -2.33
CA THR A 209 -15.99 -7.53 -3.67
C THR A 209 -14.68 -6.91 -4.16
N GLU A 210 -14.32 -5.69 -3.71
CA GLU A 210 -13.13 -5.00 -4.22
C GLU A 210 -11.81 -5.50 -3.62
N TRP A 211 -11.80 -6.14 -2.44
CA TRP A 211 -10.56 -6.67 -1.83
C TRP A 211 -10.29 -8.16 -2.12
N ARG A 212 -11.21 -8.86 -2.79
CA ARG A 212 -11.06 -10.28 -3.15
C ARG A 212 -11.08 -10.56 -4.65
N ALA A 213 -11.40 -9.58 -5.50
CA ALA A 213 -11.37 -9.73 -6.95
C ALA A 213 -9.96 -9.62 -7.57
N GLY A 214 -8.89 -9.83 -6.79
CA GLY A 214 -7.51 -9.87 -7.27
C GLY A 214 -6.88 -11.26 -7.36
N THR A 215 -7.55 -12.30 -6.84
CA THR A 215 -7.00 -13.67 -6.82
C THR A 215 -8.10 -14.69 -7.10
N GLU A 216 -8.49 -14.76 -8.37
CA GLU A 216 -8.98 -15.98 -9.07
C GLU A 216 -9.65 -15.56 -10.37
N GLU A 217 -8.84 -15.22 -11.38
CA GLU A 217 -9.25 -15.40 -12.77
C GLU A 217 -8.01 -15.40 -13.69
N VAL A 218 -7.31 -16.53 -13.79
CA VAL A 218 -6.97 -17.14 -15.10
C VAL A 218 -6.79 -18.64 -14.88
N ALA A 219 -7.46 -19.41 -15.73
CA ALA A 219 -7.43 -20.86 -15.86
C ALA A 219 -6.02 -21.48 -16.00
#